data_AF-K1UE67-F1
#
_entry.id   AF-K1UE67-F1
#
_cell.length_a   1.000
_cell.length_b   1.000
_cell.length_c   1.000
_cell.angle_alpha   90.00
_cell.angle_beta   90.00
_cell.angle_gamma   90.00
#
_symmetry.space_group_name_H-M   'P 1'
#
loop_
_entity.id
_entity.type
_entity.pdbx_description
1 polymer ?
#
loop_
_entity_poly.entity_id
_entity_poly.type
_entity_poly.pdbx_seq_one_letter_code
_entity_poly.pdbx_strand_id
1 'polypeptide(L)'
;MGISKYDTALTGYQWNNINGANDVKLLAPILKAKGFKVTTLTDEKATHKNIIEGINKLIATSQKGDIVYFHFSGHGQPVEDISGDEADGWDEAIIPVDARKVYKKGVYEGHKHILDDDLAPLITKLRTKIGPKGVVYAVLDACHAGTASKGLDDDEDECPSRGTMQGFTFTRGKYFKPKRLETANYYKVQKTRQNSHVVFFEACRPYQ
;
A
#
# COMPACT_ATOMS: atom_id res chain seq x y z
N MET A 1 5.46 -7.39 -4.79
CA MET A 1 4.55 -6.86 -5.82
C MET A 1 5.07 -5.50 -6.24
N GLY A 2 4.94 -5.16 -7.52
CA GLY A 2 5.57 -3.97 -8.09
C GLY A 2 4.85 -3.53 -9.34
N ILE A 3 4.38 -2.29 -9.39
CA ILE A 3 3.61 -1.78 -10.53
C ILE A 3 4.39 -0.63 -11.15
N SER A 4 4.72 -0.76 -12.42
CA SER A 4 5.37 0.27 -13.23
C SER A 4 4.43 0.84 -14.27
N LYS A 5 3.63 -0.03 -14.89
CA LYS A 5 2.71 0.33 -15.96
C LYS A 5 1.28 0.35 -15.42
N TYR A 6 0.76 1.55 -15.23
CA TYR A 6 -0.66 1.74 -14.97
C TYR A 6 -1.36 1.92 -16.31
N ASP A 7 -2.29 1.03 -16.65
CA ASP A 7 -2.99 1.10 -17.93
C ASP A 7 -3.87 2.35 -17.97
N THR A 8 -3.40 3.36 -18.70
CA THR A 8 -4.07 4.64 -18.87
C THR A 8 -5.36 4.52 -19.67
N ALA A 9 -5.53 3.50 -20.52
CA ALA A 9 -6.77 3.29 -21.27
C ALA A 9 -7.89 2.72 -20.37
N LEU A 10 -7.55 1.84 -19.42
CA LEU A 10 -8.52 1.27 -18.46
C LEU A 10 -8.87 2.22 -17.30
N THR A 11 -7.92 3.08 -16.92
CA THR A 11 -8.04 4.01 -15.78
C THR A 11 -8.40 5.43 -16.18
N GLY A 12 -8.37 5.77 -17.48
CA GLY A 12 -8.72 7.10 -18.00
C GLY A 12 -7.60 8.13 -17.86
N TYR A 13 -6.34 7.74 -18.09
CA TYR A 13 -5.11 8.57 -17.99
C TYR A 13 -4.84 9.14 -16.60
N GLN A 14 -5.24 8.42 -15.55
CA GLN A 14 -5.27 8.98 -14.20
C GLN A 14 -3.99 8.73 -13.40
N TRP A 15 -3.26 7.66 -13.69
CA TRP A 15 -2.01 7.31 -13.02
C TRP A 15 -0.83 7.46 -13.96
N ASN A 16 0.29 7.95 -13.42
CA ASN A 16 1.54 8.02 -14.16
C ASN A 16 2.24 6.66 -14.09
N ASN A 17 3.05 6.36 -15.11
CA ASN A 17 3.93 5.20 -15.03
C ASN A 17 5.10 5.50 -14.10
N ILE A 18 5.47 4.50 -13.30
CA ILE A 18 6.54 4.58 -12.30
C ILE A 18 7.44 3.35 -12.41
N ASN A 19 8.33 3.16 -11.43
CA ASN A 19 9.37 2.12 -11.48
C ASN A 19 9.14 0.96 -10.50
N GLY A 20 7.92 0.75 -9.99
CA GLY A 20 7.68 -0.25 -8.95
C GLY A 20 7.98 -1.70 -9.36
N ALA A 21 7.85 -2.06 -10.65
CA ALA A 21 8.21 -3.38 -11.13
C ALA A 21 9.74 -3.63 -11.09
N ASN A 22 10.56 -2.58 -11.17
CA ASN A 22 12.02 -2.70 -11.08
C ASN A 22 12.45 -3.17 -9.68
N ASP A 23 11.78 -2.73 -8.63
CA ASP A 23 12.09 -3.14 -7.25
C ASP A 23 11.90 -4.65 -7.08
N VAL A 24 10.82 -5.20 -7.65
CA VAL A 24 10.58 -6.65 -7.66
C VAL A 24 11.64 -7.39 -8.47
N LYS A 25 12.07 -6.83 -9.61
CA LYS A 25 13.12 -7.42 -10.46
C LYS A 25 14.45 -7.53 -9.72
N LEU A 26 14.77 -6.57 -8.86
CA LEU A 26 15.98 -6.55 -8.05
C LEU A 26 15.87 -7.46 -6.81
N LEU A 27 14.76 -7.40 -6.09
CA LEU A 27 14.58 -8.12 -4.82
C LEU A 27 14.34 -9.62 -5.00
N ALA A 28 13.55 -10.03 -6.01
CA ALA A 28 13.18 -11.43 -6.20
C ALA A 28 14.38 -12.40 -6.31
N PRO A 29 15.44 -12.13 -7.12
CA PRO A 29 16.59 -13.04 -7.19
C PRO A 29 17.36 -13.09 -5.87
N ILE A 30 17.48 -11.97 -5.16
CA ILE A 30 18.17 -11.90 -3.86
C ILE A 30 17.45 -12.76 -2.82
N LEU A 31 16.13 -12.60 -2.71
CA LEU A 31 15.30 -13.39 -1.79
C LEU A 31 15.36 -14.89 -2.12
N LYS A 32 15.28 -15.26 -3.40
CA LYS A 32 15.44 -16.66 -3.83
C LYS A 32 16.82 -17.22 -3.45
N ALA A 33 17.89 -16.45 -3.66
CA ALA A 33 19.25 -16.86 -3.26
C ALA A 33 19.40 -17.04 -1.74
N LYS A 34 18.60 -16.34 -0.94
CA LYS A 34 18.51 -16.52 0.52
C LYS A 34 17.55 -17.64 0.96
N GLY A 35 16.99 -18.41 0.02
CA GLY A 35 16.14 -19.57 0.30
C GLY A 35 14.64 -19.27 0.43
N PHE A 36 14.20 -18.06 0.12
CA PHE A 36 12.76 -17.74 0.15
C PHE A 36 12.01 -18.35 -1.04
N LYS A 37 10.79 -18.85 -0.77
CA LYS A 37 9.82 -19.18 -1.82
C LYS A 37 9.12 -17.90 -2.28
N VAL A 38 9.54 -17.37 -3.42
CA VAL A 38 9.08 -16.06 -3.91
C VAL A 38 7.95 -16.20 -4.92
N THR A 39 6.84 -15.50 -4.67
CA THR A 39 5.76 -15.26 -5.64
C THR A 39 5.75 -13.77 -6.01
N THR A 40 5.60 -13.45 -7.30
CA THR A 40 5.62 -12.05 -7.78
C THR A 40 4.35 -11.73 -8.55
N LEU A 41 3.82 -10.52 -8.32
CA LEU A 41 2.82 -9.88 -9.16
C LEU A 41 3.40 -8.55 -9.61
N THR A 42 3.42 -8.33 -10.93
CA THR A 42 3.93 -7.11 -11.56
C THR A 42 2.97 -6.59 -12.61
N ASP A 43 2.93 -5.27 -12.77
CA ASP A 43 2.19 -4.57 -13.83
C ASP A 43 0.74 -5.11 -13.99
N GLU A 44 0.35 -5.56 -15.19
CA GLU A 44 -1.00 -6.00 -15.53
C GLU A 44 -1.50 -7.16 -14.66
N LYS A 45 -0.61 -7.88 -13.98
CA LYS A 45 -0.97 -8.99 -13.08
C LYS A 45 -1.29 -8.52 -11.67
N ALA A 46 -0.86 -7.32 -11.29
CA ALA A 46 -1.07 -6.75 -9.96
C ALA A 46 -2.45 -6.08 -9.84
N THR A 47 -3.50 -6.81 -10.22
CA THR A 47 -4.90 -6.40 -10.02
C THR A 47 -5.31 -6.60 -8.57
N HIS A 48 -6.34 -5.87 -8.11
CA HIS A 48 -6.90 -6.02 -6.77
C HIS A 48 -7.16 -7.50 -6.45
N LYS A 49 -7.87 -8.20 -7.36
CA LYS A 49 -8.20 -9.62 -7.20
C LYS A 49 -6.95 -10.48 -7.01
N ASN A 50 -5.96 -10.34 -7.89
CA ASN A 50 -4.76 -11.16 -7.84
C ASN A 50 -3.91 -10.86 -6.60
N ILE A 51 -3.87 -9.61 -6.15
CA ILE A 51 -3.17 -9.22 -4.92
C ILE A 51 -3.80 -9.90 -3.72
N ILE A 52 -5.12 -9.80 -3.55
CA ILE A 52 -5.85 -10.42 -2.44
C ILE A 52 -5.72 -11.95 -2.49
N GLU A 53 -5.85 -12.57 -3.66
CA GLU A 53 -5.62 -14.01 -3.83
C GLU A 53 -4.18 -14.42 -3.50
N GLY A 54 -3.20 -13.60 -3.91
CA GLY A 54 -1.79 -13.81 -3.61
C GLY A 54 -1.49 -13.77 -2.10
N ILE A 55 -2.06 -12.81 -1.38
CA ILE A 55 -1.92 -12.70 0.08
C ILE A 55 -2.58 -13.90 0.77
N ASN A 56 -3.79 -14.29 0.36
CA ASN A 56 -4.46 -15.45 0.92
C ASN A 56 -3.70 -16.75 0.66
N LYS A 57 -3.11 -16.91 -0.53
CA LYS A 57 -2.24 -18.06 -0.84
C LYS A 57 -0.98 -18.06 0.02
N LEU A 58 -0.36 -16.90 0.22
CA LEU A 58 0.79 -16.74 1.12
C LEU A 58 0.41 -17.23 2.53
N ILE A 59 -0.68 -16.72 3.10
CA ILE A 59 -1.22 -17.15 4.41
C ILE A 59 -1.46 -18.66 4.45
N ALA A 60 -2.09 -19.23 3.42
CA ALA A 60 -2.41 -20.65 3.39
C ALA A 60 -1.16 -21.54 3.40
N THR A 61 -0.10 -21.11 2.70
CA THR A 61 1.15 -21.86 2.55
C THR A 61 2.18 -21.63 3.65
N SER A 62 2.03 -20.56 4.45
CA SER A 62 2.91 -20.26 5.58
C SER A 62 2.76 -21.26 6.73
N GLN A 63 3.86 -21.49 7.45
CA GLN A 63 3.99 -22.42 8.55
C GLN A 63 4.45 -21.72 9.83
N LYS A 64 4.30 -22.41 10.98
CA LYS A 64 4.72 -21.86 12.27
C LYS A 64 6.23 -21.64 12.29
N GLY A 65 6.65 -20.44 12.69
CA GLY A 65 8.05 -20.03 12.74
C GLY A 65 8.61 -19.45 11.44
N ASP A 66 7.79 -19.34 10.38
CA ASP A 66 8.25 -18.76 9.12
C ASP A 66 8.66 -17.29 9.25
N ILE A 67 9.60 -16.89 8.41
CA ILE A 67 9.88 -15.48 8.11
C ILE A 67 9.15 -15.15 6.81
N VAL A 68 8.22 -14.20 6.87
CA VAL A 68 7.43 -13.79 5.72
C VAL A 68 7.84 -12.38 5.31
N TYR A 69 8.15 -12.21 4.03
CA TYR A 69 8.49 -10.93 3.44
C TYR A 69 7.39 -10.51 2.46
N PHE A 70 6.64 -9.48 2.83
CA PHE A 70 5.62 -8.84 2.01
C PHE A 70 6.17 -7.51 1.50
N HIS A 71 6.13 -7.31 0.19
CA HIS A 71 6.61 -6.09 -0.44
C HIS A 71 5.59 -5.59 -1.44
N PHE A 72 5.21 -4.32 -1.33
CA PHE A 72 4.46 -3.58 -2.33
C PHE A 72 5.29 -2.37 -2.76
N SER A 73 5.30 -2.10 -4.06
CA SER A 73 5.92 -0.92 -4.63
C SER A 73 5.04 -0.41 -5.76
N GLY A 74 4.50 0.79 -5.62
CA GLY A 74 3.43 1.28 -6.48
C GLY A 74 2.92 2.66 -6.07
N HIS A 75 1.76 3.04 -6.60
CA HIS A 75 1.05 4.23 -6.14
C HIS A 75 0.36 4.01 -4.80
N GLY A 76 0.35 5.06 -3.98
CA GLY A 76 -0.55 5.23 -2.84
C GLY A 76 -1.57 6.36 -3.09
N GLN A 77 -2.69 6.32 -2.39
CA GLN A 77 -3.69 7.39 -2.41
C GLN A 77 -4.40 7.51 -1.06
N PRO A 78 -4.57 8.72 -0.51
CA PRO A 78 -5.46 8.92 0.62
C PRO A 78 -6.92 8.84 0.15
N VAL A 79 -7.74 8.07 0.83
CA VAL A 79 -9.17 7.85 0.57
C VAL A 79 -9.97 8.48 1.70
N GLU A 80 -11.06 9.17 1.38
CA GLU A 80 -11.87 9.82 2.42
C GLU A 80 -12.44 8.78 3.39
N ASP A 81 -12.07 8.89 4.66
CA ASP A 81 -12.55 8.02 5.73
C ASP A 81 -14.05 8.30 5.98
N ILE A 82 -14.86 7.24 5.88
CA ILE A 82 -16.31 7.23 6.15
C ILE A 82 -16.61 6.68 7.55
N SER A 83 -15.72 5.83 8.06
CA SER A 83 -15.77 5.14 9.34
C SER A 83 -15.54 6.11 10.51
N GLY A 84 -14.64 7.09 10.30
CA GLY A 84 -14.27 8.10 11.28
C GLY A 84 -13.29 7.59 12.33
N ASP A 85 -12.56 6.52 12.05
CA ASP A 85 -11.57 5.94 12.95
C ASP A 85 -10.15 6.48 12.74
N GLU A 86 -9.93 7.25 11.66
CA GLU A 86 -8.70 7.99 11.40
C GLU A 86 -8.83 9.47 11.81
N ALA A 87 -7.83 9.97 12.52
CA ALA A 87 -7.88 11.28 13.17
C ALA A 87 -7.80 12.45 12.19
N ASP A 88 -7.22 12.23 11.01
CA ASP A 88 -7.13 13.21 9.92
C ASP A 88 -8.30 13.10 8.92
N GLY A 89 -9.10 12.04 9.03
CA GLY A 89 -10.25 11.73 8.19
C GLY A 89 -9.89 11.18 6.81
N TRP A 90 -8.76 10.49 6.68
CA TRP A 90 -8.31 9.81 5.47
C TRP A 90 -7.72 8.41 5.74
N ASP A 91 -8.21 7.42 5.01
CA ASP A 91 -7.64 6.07 4.96
C ASP A 91 -6.52 6.01 3.93
N GLU A 92 -5.51 5.18 4.18
CA GLU A 92 -4.41 5.01 3.25
C GLU A 92 -4.59 3.78 2.35
N ALA A 93 -4.55 4.01 1.03
CA ALA A 93 -4.72 2.94 0.04
C ALA A 93 -3.42 2.63 -0.72
N ILE A 94 -3.11 1.35 -0.87
CA ILE A 94 -2.24 0.91 -1.96
C ILE A 94 -3.09 0.74 -3.23
N ILE A 95 -2.51 1.08 -4.39
CA ILE A 95 -3.25 1.18 -5.66
C ILE A 95 -2.86 0.04 -6.63
N PRO A 96 -3.74 -0.97 -6.79
CA PRO A 96 -3.62 -1.97 -7.84
C PRO A 96 -3.70 -1.39 -9.24
N VAL A 97 -3.24 -2.15 -10.24
CA VAL A 97 -3.19 -1.70 -11.64
C VAL A 97 -4.57 -1.41 -12.23
N ASP A 98 -5.62 -2.04 -11.70
CA ASP A 98 -7.01 -1.90 -12.14
C ASP A 98 -7.83 -0.88 -11.32
N ALA A 99 -7.18 -0.10 -10.44
CA ALA A 99 -7.80 0.95 -9.64
C ALA A 99 -7.73 2.32 -10.35
N ARG A 100 -8.76 3.17 -10.16
CA ARG A 100 -8.83 4.52 -10.77
C ARG A 100 -8.65 5.62 -9.73
N LYS A 101 -7.85 6.63 -10.05
CA LYS A 101 -7.54 7.73 -9.13
C LYS A 101 -8.72 8.60 -8.74
N VAL A 102 -9.71 8.76 -9.62
CA VAL A 102 -10.78 9.75 -9.43
C VAL A 102 -12.10 9.07 -9.13
N TYR A 103 -12.73 9.51 -8.03
CA TYR A 103 -14.09 9.12 -7.70
C TYR A 103 -15.09 9.62 -8.74
N LYS A 104 -15.97 8.73 -9.21
CA LYS A 104 -17.11 9.10 -10.04
C LYS A 104 -18.27 8.18 -9.70
N LYS A 105 -19.28 8.73 -9.01
CA LYS A 105 -20.51 8.03 -8.64
C LYS A 105 -21.11 7.27 -9.84
N GLY A 106 -21.45 6.01 -9.63
CA GLY A 106 -22.00 5.11 -10.67
C GLY A 106 -21.02 4.69 -11.77
N VAL A 107 -19.74 5.08 -11.69
CA VAL A 107 -18.69 4.68 -12.65
C VAL A 107 -17.52 4.01 -11.94
N TYR A 108 -16.97 4.65 -10.90
CA TYR A 108 -15.91 4.11 -10.08
C TYR A 108 -15.92 4.73 -8.69
N GLU A 109 -16.13 3.90 -7.68
CA GLU A 109 -16.34 4.31 -6.30
C GLU A 109 -15.25 3.78 -5.36
N GLY A 110 -14.08 3.40 -5.88
CA GLY A 110 -12.92 3.04 -5.05
C GLY A 110 -12.81 1.55 -4.72
N HIS A 111 -13.73 0.69 -5.14
CA HIS A 111 -13.78 -0.74 -4.82
C HIS A 111 -12.57 -1.60 -5.27
N LYS A 112 -11.57 -1.01 -5.96
CA LYS A 112 -10.31 -1.69 -6.32
C LYS A 112 -9.12 -1.15 -5.54
N HIS A 113 -9.29 -0.09 -4.76
CA HIS A 113 -8.31 0.34 -3.78
C HIS A 113 -8.21 -0.75 -2.71
N ILE A 114 -7.02 -0.95 -2.17
CA ILE A 114 -6.82 -1.81 -1.01
C ILE A 114 -6.46 -0.89 0.14
N LEU A 115 -7.41 -0.68 1.04
CA LEU A 115 -7.20 0.14 2.23
C LEU A 115 -6.30 -0.61 3.21
N ASP A 116 -5.65 0.14 4.09
CA ASP A 116 -5.00 -0.39 5.27
C ASP A 116 -5.96 -1.24 6.13
N ASP A 117 -7.23 -0.86 6.19
CA ASP A 117 -8.32 -1.62 6.81
C ASP A 117 -8.60 -2.98 6.14
N ASP A 118 -8.36 -3.11 4.83
CA ASP A 118 -8.39 -4.40 4.14
C ASP A 118 -7.12 -5.23 4.43
N LEU A 119 -5.98 -4.55 4.54
CA LEU A 119 -4.67 -5.18 4.69
C LEU A 119 -4.41 -5.65 6.13
N ALA A 120 -4.84 -4.90 7.15
CA ALA A 120 -4.56 -5.18 8.55
C ALA A 120 -5.13 -6.54 9.02
N PRO A 121 -6.37 -6.94 8.65
CA PRO A 121 -6.88 -8.28 8.93
C PRO A 121 -6.07 -9.38 8.23
N LEU A 122 -5.59 -9.15 7.00
CA LEU A 122 -4.79 -10.12 6.26
C LEU A 122 -3.42 -10.33 6.89
N ILE A 123 -2.74 -9.25 7.27
CA ILE A 123 -1.46 -9.31 7.99
C ILE A 123 -1.68 -9.96 9.36
N THR A 124 -2.77 -9.66 10.06
CA THR A 124 -3.09 -10.33 11.33
C THR A 124 -3.26 -11.83 11.16
N LYS A 125 -4.02 -12.28 10.15
CA LYS A 125 -4.15 -13.72 9.82
C LYS A 125 -2.81 -14.37 9.55
N LEU A 126 -1.93 -13.70 8.79
CA LEU A 126 -0.57 -14.18 8.53
C LEU A 126 0.25 -14.32 9.83
N ARG A 127 0.20 -13.31 10.69
CA ARG A 127 0.91 -13.31 11.99
C ARG A 127 0.40 -14.41 12.91
N THR A 128 -0.91 -14.65 12.96
CA THR A 128 -1.49 -15.75 13.74
C THR A 128 -1.09 -17.11 13.16
N LYS A 129 -1.04 -17.24 11.82
CA LYS A 129 -0.65 -18.47 11.14
C LYS A 129 0.79 -18.89 11.46
N ILE A 130 1.74 -17.95 11.40
CA ILE A 130 3.16 -18.24 11.65
C ILE A 130 3.51 -18.25 13.15
N GLY A 131 2.68 -17.64 13.99
CA GLY A 131 2.79 -17.70 15.44
C GLY A 131 4.00 -16.91 16.01
N PRO A 132 4.20 -16.94 17.33
CA PRO A 132 5.11 -16.02 18.04
C PRO A 132 6.59 -16.19 17.68
N LYS A 133 6.99 -17.33 17.11
CA LYS A 133 8.36 -17.57 16.65
C LYS A 133 8.63 -17.05 15.23
N GLY A 134 7.59 -16.72 14.48
CA GLY A 134 7.72 -16.17 13.13
C GLY A 134 7.87 -14.65 13.13
N VAL A 135 8.15 -14.11 11.96
CA VAL A 135 8.28 -12.66 11.74
C VAL A 135 7.66 -12.29 10.39
N VAL A 136 6.87 -11.22 10.36
CA VAL A 136 6.40 -10.59 9.12
C VAL A 136 7.17 -9.29 8.88
N TYR A 137 7.82 -9.16 7.73
CA TYR A 137 8.36 -7.91 7.24
C TYR A 137 7.43 -7.39 6.16
N ALA A 138 6.75 -6.27 6.41
CA ALA A 138 5.87 -5.60 5.47
C ALA A 138 6.55 -4.32 4.98
N VAL A 139 6.93 -4.31 3.70
CA VAL A 139 7.56 -3.15 3.05
C VAL A 139 6.56 -2.56 2.08
N LEU A 140 6.13 -1.33 2.34
CA LEU A 140 5.18 -0.57 1.56
C LEU A 140 5.90 0.65 0.97
N ASP A 141 6.41 0.47 -0.25
CA ASP A 141 7.00 1.55 -1.06
C ASP A 141 5.93 2.20 -1.94
N ALA A 142 4.98 2.84 -1.26
CA ALA A 142 3.92 3.64 -1.84
C ALA A 142 3.93 5.01 -1.14
N CYS A 143 3.79 6.08 -1.92
CA CYS A 143 3.65 7.40 -1.33
C CYS A 143 2.19 7.82 -1.27
N HIS A 144 1.84 8.39 -0.14
CA HIS A 144 0.57 9.05 0.08
C HIS A 144 0.78 10.56 -0.11
N ALA A 145 -0.29 11.35 -0.14
CA ALA A 145 -0.22 12.78 -0.41
C ALA A 145 0.76 13.48 0.56
N GLY A 146 1.97 13.77 0.11
CA GLY A 146 3.00 14.46 0.88
C GLY A 146 4.17 14.83 -0.03
N THR A 147 4.66 16.05 0.10
CA THR A 147 5.89 16.51 -0.53
C THR A 147 7.06 15.77 0.09
N ALA A 148 7.76 14.98 -0.72
CA ALA A 148 8.95 14.24 -0.29
C ALA A 148 10.20 15.14 -0.21
N SER A 149 10.11 16.39 -0.67
CA SER A 149 11.20 17.35 -0.66
C SER A 149 11.39 17.96 0.74
N LYS A 150 12.39 17.45 1.45
CA LYS A 150 13.19 18.29 2.37
C LYS A 150 14.09 19.19 1.51
N GLY A 151 13.49 20.14 0.82
CA GLY A 151 14.17 21.19 0.06
C GLY A 151 13.55 22.51 0.45
N LEU A 152 14.37 23.47 0.89
CA LEU A 152 13.96 24.84 1.16
C LEU A 152 13.69 25.54 -0.17
N ASP A 153 12.66 25.13 -0.90
CA ASP A 153 12.11 25.87 -2.03
C ASP A 153 10.62 25.50 -2.08
N ASP A 154 9.75 26.49 -1.85
CA ASP A 154 8.29 26.38 -1.83
C ASP A 154 7.72 26.16 -3.26
N ASP A 155 8.20 25.13 -3.95
CA ASP A 155 7.61 24.70 -5.22
C ASP A 155 6.40 23.82 -4.91
N GLU A 156 5.21 24.45 -4.80
CA GLU A 156 3.90 23.81 -4.63
C GLU A 156 3.52 22.82 -5.78
N ASP A 157 4.38 22.64 -6.78
CA ASP A 157 4.15 21.88 -8.01
C ASP A 157 4.84 20.49 -8.06
N GLU A 158 5.59 20.08 -7.02
CA GLU A 158 6.24 18.76 -7.01
C GLU A 158 5.24 17.62 -6.77
N CYS A 159 4.72 17.04 -7.86
CA CYS A 159 3.83 15.88 -7.78
C CYS A 159 4.60 14.66 -7.22
N PRO A 160 4.15 14.04 -6.11
CA PRO A 160 4.84 12.89 -5.54
C PRO A 160 4.94 11.75 -6.55
N SER A 161 6.17 11.31 -6.84
CA SER A 161 6.45 10.32 -7.89
C SER A 161 5.68 9.02 -7.72
N ARG A 162 5.45 8.57 -6.48
CA ARG A 162 4.73 7.33 -6.12
C ARG A 162 3.39 7.60 -5.42
N GLY A 163 2.88 8.83 -5.42
CA GLY A 163 1.66 9.18 -4.72
C GLY A 163 0.80 10.17 -5.48
N THR A 164 -0.16 10.78 -4.80
CA THR A 164 -0.89 11.91 -5.36
C THR A 164 -1.38 12.85 -4.27
N MET A 165 -1.34 14.16 -4.53
CA MET A 165 -1.96 15.18 -3.67
C MET A 165 -3.50 15.19 -3.78
N GLN A 166 -4.07 14.43 -4.72
CA GLN A 166 -5.51 14.32 -4.91
C GLN A 166 -6.06 13.14 -4.12
N GLY A 167 -6.71 13.43 -2.99
CA GLY A 167 -7.46 12.43 -2.25
C GLY A 167 -8.63 11.86 -3.05
N PHE A 168 -8.94 10.59 -2.81
CA PHE A 168 -10.13 9.93 -3.33
C PHE A 168 -11.32 10.31 -2.45
N THR A 169 -12.02 11.39 -2.82
CA THR A 169 -13.13 11.94 -2.03
C THR A 169 -14.50 11.69 -2.66
N PHE A 170 -15.45 11.31 -1.83
CA PHE A 170 -16.87 11.15 -2.15
C PHE A 170 -17.63 12.47 -1.97
N THR A 171 -17.11 13.36 -1.11
CA THR A 171 -17.66 14.68 -0.80
C THR A 171 -17.14 15.73 -1.79
N ARG A 172 -18.04 16.50 -2.43
CA ARG A 172 -17.61 17.62 -3.30
C ARG A 172 -16.79 18.63 -2.51
N GLY A 173 -15.52 18.81 -2.87
CA GLY A 173 -14.66 19.88 -2.37
C GLY A 173 -13.82 19.55 -1.13
N LYS A 174 -13.77 18.29 -0.66
CA LYS A 174 -12.81 17.88 0.37
C LYS A 174 -11.44 17.70 -0.28
N TYR A 175 -10.55 18.66 -0.08
CA TYR A 175 -9.15 18.53 -0.48
C TYR A 175 -8.38 17.84 0.63
N PHE A 176 -7.52 16.89 0.27
CA PHE A 176 -6.53 16.39 1.22
C PHE A 176 -5.61 17.55 1.59
N LYS A 177 -5.68 17.96 2.86
CA LYS A 177 -4.74 18.90 3.45
C LYS A 177 -4.12 18.16 4.64
N PRO A 178 -2.82 17.83 4.61
CA PRO A 178 -2.19 17.18 5.75
C PRO A 178 -2.32 18.11 6.96
N LYS A 179 -3.17 17.74 7.92
CA LYS A 179 -3.46 18.55 9.11
C LYS A 179 -2.62 17.98 10.25
N ARG A 180 -1.40 18.53 10.40
CA ARG A 180 -0.34 18.17 11.35
C ARG A 180 0.48 16.94 10.98
N LEU A 181 1.72 16.95 11.51
CA LEU A 181 2.59 15.80 11.65
C LEU A 181 1.87 14.71 12.45
N GLU A 182 1.37 13.70 11.74
CA GLU A 182 0.89 12.44 12.29
C GLU A 182 2.13 11.66 12.81
N THR A 183 2.35 11.72 14.13
CA THR A 183 3.46 11.00 14.79
C THR A 183 3.07 9.60 15.25
N ALA A 184 1.78 9.24 15.12
CA ALA A 184 1.30 7.92 15.45
C ALA A 184 1.72 6.89 14.39
N ASN A 185 1.58 5.61 14.73
CA ASN A 185 1.74 4.54 13.75
C ASN A 185 0.37 4.31 13.10
N TYR A 186 0.28 4.49 11.78
CA TYR A 186 -0.92 4.20 10.99
C TYR A 186 -1.41 2.77 11.22
N TYR A 187 -0.51 1.78 11.11
CA TYR A 187 -0.88 0.40 11.39
C TYR A 187 -0.97 0.11 12.90
N LYS A 188 -2.20 -0.01 13.40
CA LYS A 188 -2.50 -0.49 14.76
C LYS A 188 -2.20 -1.99 14.87
N VAL A 189 -0.98 -2.31 15.30
CA VAL A 189 -0.54 -3.70 15.46
C VAL A 189 -1.15 -4.35 16.70
N GLN A 190 -2.10 -5.27 16.51
CA GLN A 190 -2.62 -6.07 17.61
C GLN A 190 -1.51 -6.93 18.24
N LYS A 191 -1.29 -6.74 19.54
CA LYS A 191 -0.29 -7.48 20.33
C LYS A 191 -0.99 -8.57 21.15
N THR A 192 -0.96 -9.80 20.64
CA THR A 192 -1.38 -10.99 21.39
C THR A 192 -0.20 -11.96 21.48
N ARG A 193 -0.13 -12.76 22.56
CA ARG A 193 0.93 -13.78 22.74
C ARG A 193 0.97 -14.85 21.64
N GLN A 194 -0.12 -14.97 20.88
CA GLN A 194 -0.25 -15.94 19.80
C GLN A 194 0.20 -15.39 18.45
N ASN A 195 0.34 -14.08 18.31
CA ASN A 195 0.74 -13.45 17.05
C ASN A 195 2.26 -13.37 16.93
N SER A 196 2.74 -13.50 15.70
CA SER A 196 4.14 -13.24 15.35
C SER A 196 4.53 -11.78 15.52
N HIS A 197 5.85 -11.53 15.53
CA HIS A 197 6.38 -10.19 15.36
C HIS A 197 6.04 -9.66 13.95
N VAL A 198 5.91 -8.34 13.82
CA VAL A 198 5.77 -7.66 12.53
C VAL A 198 6.59 -6.39 12.54
N VAL A 199 7.21 -6.10 11.40
CA VAL A 199 7.98 -4.88 11.14
C VAL A 199 7.44 -4.25 9.87
N PHE A 200 7.01 -2.99 9.95
CA PHE A 200 6.56 -2.20 8.81
C PHE A 200 7.67 -1.25 8.38
N PHE A 201 7.91 -1.18 7.07
CA PHE A 201 8.75 -0.17 6.42
C PHE A 201 7.89 0.59 5.42
N GLU A 202 7.78 1.90 5.59
CA GLU A 202 6.96 2.77 4.74
C GLU A 202 7.84 3.85 4.14
N ALA A 203 7.68 4.10 2.84
CA ALA A 203 8.53 5.05 2.12
C ALA A 203 8.16 6.52 2.33
N CYS A 204 6.89 6.83 2.63
CA CYS A 204 6.37 8.20 2.66
C CYS A 204 5.31 8.34 3.75
N ARG A 205 5.52 9.28 4.67
CA ARG A 205 4.48 9.77 5.59
C ARG A 205 3.97 11.13 5.09
N PRO A 206 2.67 11.42 5.14
CA PRO A 206 2.18 12.77 4.88
C PRO A 206 2.79 13.71 5.94
N TYR A 207 3.73 14.56 5.52
CA TYR A 207 4.55 15.46 6.34
C TYR A 207 5.43 14.77 7.42
N GLN A 208 6.76 14.80 7.22
CA GLN A 208 7.78 14.53 8.26
C GLN A 208 8.47 15.81 8.71
#